data_AF-A0A0J5KKU0-F1
#
_entry.id   AF-A0A0J5KKU0-F1
#
_cell.length_a   1.000
_cell.length_b   1.000
_cell.length_c   1.000
_cell.angle_alpha   90.00
_cell.angle_beta   90.00
_cell.angle_gamma   90.00
#
_symmetry.space_group_name_H-M   'P 1'
#
loop_
_entity.id
_entity.type
_entity.pdbx_description
1 polymer ?
#
loop_
_entity_poly.entity_id
_entity_poly.type
_entity_poly.pdbx_seq_one_letter_code
_entity_poly.pdbx_strand_id
1 'polypeptide(L)' 'MREIDRRFRDHRGIHVRVIRWEPETRRVIYLRDGYQHECFSPLEQFQRKFREIESANEPVNAITANSDKS' A
#
# COMPACT_ATOMS: atom_id res chain seq x y z
N MET A 1 16.16 6.69 -5.07
CA MET A 1 15.03 5.75 -5.24
C MET A 1 14.64 5.22 -3.88
N ARG A 2 13.35 5.13 -3.54
CA ARG A 2 12.89 4.50 -2.30
C ARG A 2 11.99 3.32 -2.64
N GLU A 3 12.36 2.14 -2.14
CA GLU A 3 11.48 0.98 -2.14
C GLU A 3 10.43 1.21 -1.06
N ILE A 4 9.17 1.04 -1.45
CA ILE A 4 8.00 1.30 -0.64
C ILE A 4 7.18 0.02 -0.71
N ASP A 5 6.58 -0.41 0.40
CA ASP A 5 5.56 -1.46 0.39
C ASP A 5 4.28 -0.87 0.98
N ARG A 6 3.54 -0.15 0.13
CA ARG A 6 2.26 0.47 0.50
C ARG A 6 1.18 -0.04 -0.42
N ARG A 7 0.05 -0.41 0.17
CA ARG A 7 -1.11 -0.93 -0.56
C ARG A 7 -2.07 0.20 -0.85
N PHE A 8 -2.59 0.19 -2.07
CA PHE A 8 -3.58 1.14 -2.54
C PHE A 8 -4.71 0.39 -3.25
N ARG A 9 -5.83 1.07 -3.39
CA ARG A 9 -6.96 0.65 -4.20
C ARG A 9 -7.21 1.67 -5.29
N ASP A 10 -7.33 1.23 -6.53
CA ASP A 10 -7.64 2.11 -7.66
C ASP A 10 -9.13 2.51 -7.65
N HIS A 11 -9.49 3.46 -8.52
CA HIS A 11 -10.86 3.95 -8.66
C HIS A 11 -11.88 2.89 -9.13
N ARG A 12 -11.41 1.73 -9.62
CA ARG A 12 -12.23 0.58 -10.00
C ARG A 12 -12.34 -0.45 -8.88
N GLY A 13 -11.69 -0.19 -7.75
CA GLY A 13 -11.67 -1.07 -6.59
C GLY A 13 -10.59 -2.15 -6.65
N ILE A 14 -9.64 -2.09 -7.58
CA ILE A 14 -8.57 -3.08 -7.75
C ILE A 14 -7.40 -2.74 -6.82
N HIS A 15 -6.89 -3.76 -6.13
CA HIS A 15 -5.73 -3.64 -5.26
C HIS A 15 -4.43 -3.49 -6.06
N VAL A 16 -3.59 -2.57 -5.62
CA VAL A 16 -2.25 -2.38 -6.14
C VAL A 16 -1.25 -2.22 -5.00
N ARG A 17 -0.04 -2.74 -5.20
CA ARG A 17 1.09 -2.56 -4.30
C ARG A 17 2.08 -1.62 -4.96
N VAL A 18 2.27 -0.43 -4.39
CA VAL A 18 3.36 0.46 -4.80
C VAL A 18 4.65 -0.17 -4.33
N ILE A 19 5.57 -0.42 -5.26
CA ILE A 19 6.88 -1.04 -5.00
C ILE A 19 8.01 -0.01 -5.04
N ARG A 20 7.82 1.11 -5.76
CA ARG A 20 8.88 2.10 -5.98
C ARG A 20 8.30 3.47 -6.34
N TRP A 21 9.02 4.52 -5.92
CA TRP A 21 8.78 5.90 -6.35
C TRP A 21 10.05 6.55 -6.91
N GLU A 22 9.91 7.20 -8.06
CA GLU A 22 10.96 7.93 -8.76
C GLU A 22 10.73 9.45 -8.62
N PRO A 23 11.55 10.17 -7.83
CA PRO A 23 11.37 11.60 -7.62
C PRO A 23 11.70 12.44 -8.86
N GLU A 24 12.72 12.03 -9.63
CA GLU A 24 13.21 12.76 -10.81
C GLU A 24 12.16 12.86 -11.91
N THR A 25 11.49 11.74 -12.20
CA THR A 25 10.44 11.63 -13.22
C THR A 25 9.03 11.83 -12.64
N ARG A 26 8.92 11.95 -11.31
CA ARG A 26 7.67 12.00 -10.54
C ARG A 26 6.73 10.83 -10.89
N ARG A 27 7.28 9.62 -10.96
CA ARG A 27 6.52 8.39 -11.30
C ARG A 27 6.39 7.46 -10.09
N VAL A 28 5.23 6.83 -9.98
CA VAL A 28 4.94 5.76 -9.02
C VAL A 28 4.88 4.45 -9.79
N ILE A 29 5.64 3.45 -9.35
CA ILE A 29 5.68 2.13 -9.93
C ILE A 29 5.00 1.16 -8.95
N TYR A 30 4.07 0.37 -9.48
CA TYR A 30 3.20 -0.49 -8.70
C TYR A 30 2.87 -1.79 -9.44
N LEU A 31 2.56 -2.82 -8.68
CA LEU A 31 2.01 -4.08 -9.16
C LEU A 31 0.51 -4.10 -8.94
N ARG A 32 -0.23 -4.65 -9.89
CA ARG A 32 -1.68 -4.84 -9.80
C ARG A 32 -1.99 -6.29 -9.51
N ASP A 33 -2.97 -6.55 -8.64
CA ASP A 33 -3.41 -7.91 -8.37
C ASP A 33 -3.88 -8.60 -9.65
N GLY A 34 -3.37 -9.81 -9.90
CA GLY A 34 -3.64 -10.58 -11.12
C GLY A 34 -2.87 -10.13 -12.36
N TYR A 35 -1.88 -9.22 -12.23
CA TYR A 35 -1.05 -8.77 -13.34
C TYR A 35 0.44 -8.85 -13.00
N GLN A 36 1.21 -9.61 -13.78
CA GLN A 36 2.61 -9.92 -13.46
C GLN A 36 3.60 -8.80 -13.80
N HIS A 37 3.19 -7.84 -14.64
CA HIS A 37 4.08 -6.77 -15.08
C HIS A 37 3.96 -5.54 -14.20
N GLU A 38 5.09 -4.84 -14.07
CA GLU A 38 5.15 -3.54 -13.39
C GLU A 38 4.37 -2.49 -14.19
N CYS A 39 3.51 -1.76 -13.49
CA CYS A 39 2.79 -0.61 -14.01
C CYS A 39 3.40 0.66 -13.44
N PHE A 40 3.31 1.76 -14.19
CA PHE A 40 3.72 3.07 -13.69
C PHE A 40 2.69 4.15 -14.00
N SER A 41 2.65 5.18 -13.17
CA SER A 41 1.80 6.36 -13.39
C SER A 41 2.47 7.61 -12.85
N PRO A 42 2.22 8.80 -13.44
CA PRO A 42 2.63 10.06 -12.84
C PRO A 42 2.04 10.21 -11.42
N LEU A 43 2.83 10.74 -10.49
CA LEU A 43 2.47 10.88 -9.08
C LEU A 43 1.12 11.58 -8.89
N GLU A 44 0.87 12.65 -9.64
CA GLU A 44 -0.37 13.42 -9.56
C GLU A 44 -1.59 12.60 -10.02
N GLN A 45 -1.44 11.82 -11.10
CA GLN A 45 -2.50 10.92 -11.53
C GLN A 45 -2.75 9.80 -10.53
N PHE A 46 -1.67 9.29 -9.94
CA PHE A 46 -1.73 8.25 -8.92
C PHE A 46 -2.51 8.76 -7.70
N GLN A 47 -2.15 9.92 -7.15
CA GLN A 47 -2.84 10.52 -6.00
C GLN A 47 -4.33 10.80 -6.25
N ARG A 48 -4.72 11.09 -7.51
CA ARG A 48 -6.13 11.33 -7.86
C ARG A 48 -6.95 10.04 -8.00
N LYS A 49 -6.35 8.98 -8.54
CA LYS A 49 -7.05 7.74 -8.93
C LYS A 49 -6.92 6.61 -7.90
N PHE A 50 -5.98 6.71 -6.98
CA PHE A 50 -5.69 5.67 -6.02
C PHE A 50 -5.89 6.18 -4.60
N ARG A 51 -6.45 5.33 -3.75
CA ARG A 51 -6.62 5.57 -2.32
C ARG A 51 -5.75 4.59 -1.57
N GLU A 52 -4.97 5.10 -0.63
CA GLU A 52 -4.20 4.23 0.25
C GLU A 52 -5.16 3.41 1.10
N ILE A 53 -4.83 2.13 1.25
CA ILE A 53 -5.52 1.28 2.21
C ILE A 53 -4.54 1.01 3.33
N GLU A 54 -4.99 1.26 4.56
CA GLU A 54 -4.24 0.82 5.72
C GLU A 54 -4.13 -0.71 5.60
N SER A 55 -2.89 -1.20 5.47
CA SER A 55 -2.64 -2.60 5.79
C SER A 55 -2.99 -2.69 7.26
N ALA A 56 -4.14 -3.26 7.60
CA ALA A 56 -4.51 -3.58 8.97
C ALA A 56 -3.41 -4.47 9.54
N ASN A 57 -2.34 -3.85 10.02
CA ASN A 57 -1.57 -4.39 11.12
C ASN A 57 -2.55 -4.31 12.28
N GLU A 58 -3.36 -5.36 12.45
CA GLU A 58 -3.88 -5.66 13.77
C GLU A 58 -2.68 -5.54 14.72
N PRO A 59 -2.75 -4.72 15.78
CA PRO A 59 -1.76 -4.83 16.82
C PRO A 59 -1.93 -6.23 17.42
N VAL A 60 -1.08 -7.16 17.00
CA VAL A 60 -0.79 -8.42 17.70
C VAL A 60 -0.08 -8.10 19.02
N ASN A 61 -0.79 -7.37 19.89
CA ASN A 61 -0.46 -7.11 21.28
C ASN A 61 -1.75 -6.71 22.01
N ALA A 62 -2.83 -7.47 21.80
CA ALA A 62 -3.76 -7.73 22.90
C ALA A 62 -3.07 -8.76 23.80
N ILE A 63 -2.08 -8.26 24.56
CA ILE A 63 -1.48 -8.95 25.69
C ILE A 63 -2.66 -9.40 26.56
N THR A 64 -2.73 -10.69 26.85
CA THR A 64 -3.59 -11.26 27.88
C THR A 64 -3.22 -10.65 29.23
N ALA A 65 -3.62 -9.41 29.47
CA ALA A 65 -3.71 -8.84 30.80
C ALA A 65 -4.96 -9.44 31.39
N ASN A 66 -4.77 -10.53 32.14
CA ASN A 66 -5.52 -10.90 33.35
C ASN A 66 -4.80 -12.11 33.95
N SER A 67 -3.58 -11.88 34.43
CA SER A 67 -3.16 -12.53 35.66
C SER A 67 -4.03 -11.98 36.79
N ASP A 68 -4.32 -12.85 37.76
CA ASP A 68 -4.85 -12.53 39.09
C ASP A 68 -6.34 -12.15 39.18
N LYS A 69 -7.17 -13.14 39.47
CA LYS A 69 -7.87 -13.20 40.77
C LYS A 69 -8.39 -14.60 41.09
N SER A 70 -8.08 -14.99 42.34
CA SER A 70 -8.66 -16.03 43.21
C SER A 70 -7.99 -17.40 43.22
#